data_AF-A0A1H7K852-F1
#
_entry.id   AF-A0A1H7K852-F1
#
_cell.length_a   1.000
_cell.length_b   1.000
_cell.length_c   1.000
_cell.angle_alpha   90.00
_cell.angle_beta   90.00
_cell.angle_gamma   90.00
#
_symmetry.space_group_name_H-M   'P 1'
#
loop_
_entity.id
_entity.type
_entity.pdbx_description
1 polymer ?
#
loop_
_entity_poly.entity_id
_entity_poly.type
_entity_poly.pdbx_seq_one_letter_code
_entity_poly.pdbx_strand_id
1 'polypeptide(L)'
;MDENFEKYQKEVVKDFLRKHWTLIRIILLVLLLYFKFSPKLETMMKSKDIPVAVTVELSGSENGEYKGYSFYLEDEQPMMGLVKNGNTYRTIPIEQEDYDSMMNAGYSKYSDHDMTVDGADTTYYKITLTDASGKEKSVNGKAAPAFLSSLYYKIGVLTDRYIKQPKV
;
A
#
# COMPACT_ATOMS: atom_id res chain seq x y z
N MET A 1 27.55 35.03 -30.06
CA MET A 1 26.16 35.52 -30.23
C MET A 1 26.21 37.03 -30.09
N ASP A 2 25.49 37.74 -30.96
CA ASP A 2 25.48 39.21 -31.00
C ASP A 2 24.70 39.75 -29.79
N GLU A 3 25.33 40.54 -28.91
CA GLU A 3 24.71 41.08 -27.68
C GLU A 3 23.42 41.87 -27.98
N ASN A 4 23.33 42.44 -29.18
CA ASN A 4 22.15 43.18 -29.63
C ASN A 4 20.96 42.26 -29.91
N PHE A 5 21.23 41.03 -30.38
CA PHE A 5 20.21 40.03 -30.65
C PHE A 5 19.61 39.48 -29.35
N GLU A 6 20.44 39.24 -28.32
CA GLU A 6 19.95 38.81 -27.01
C GLU A 6 19.11 39.87 -26.30
N LYS A 7 19.48 41.16 -26.42
CA LYS A 7 18.68 42.27 -25.89
C LYS A 7 17.33 42.36 -26.59
N TYR A 8 17.32 42.27 -27.92
CA TYR A 8 16.09 42.28 -28.70
C TYR A 8 15.15 41.13 -28.33
N GLN A 9 15.67 39.91 -28.19
CA GLN A 9 14.87 38.76 -27.75
C GLN A 9 14.27 38.97 -26.35
N LYS A 10 15.04 39.50 -25.40
CA LYS A 10 14.56 39.79 -24.04
C LYS A 10 13.44 40.83 -24.04
N GLU A 11 13.55 41.88 -24.86
CA GLU A 11 12.49 42.90 -24.97
C GLU A 11 11.22 42.34 -25.62
N VAL A 12 11.35 41.58 -26.70
CA VAL A 12 10.20 40.94 -27.37
C VAL A 12 9.48 39.97 -26.45
N VAL A 13 10.21 39.15 -25.69
CA VAL A 13 9.63 38.21 -24.70
C VAL A 13 8.95 38.99 -23.56
N LYS A 14 9.57 40.08 -23.09
CA LYS A 14 9.01 40.91 -22.01
C LYS A 14 7.71 41.60 -22.43
N ASP A 15 7.65 42.13 -23.65
CA ASP A 15 6.44 42.73 -24.19
C ASP A 15 5.35 41.70 -24.48
N PHE A 16 5.74 40.51 -24.96
CA PHE A 16 4.80 39.40 -25.14
C PHE A 16 4.18 38.97 -23.80
N LEU A 17 4.99 38.77 -22.77
CA LEU A 17 4.55 38.41 -21.42
C LEU A 17 3.66 39.50 -20.80
N ARG A 18 4.00 40.78 -20.98
CA ARG A 18 3.21 41.91 -20.48
C ARG A 18 1.85 41.99 -21.16
N LYS A 19 1.81 41.84 -22.49
CA LYS A 19 0.58 41.92 -23.29
C LYS A 19 -0.36 40.74 -23.03
N HIS A 20 0.19 39.55 -22.80
CA HIS A 20 -0.59 38.32 -22.60
C HIS A 20 -0.67 37.89 -21.13
N TRP A 21 -0.26 38.75 -20.19
CA TRP A 21 -0.18 38.44 -18.77
C TRP A 21 -1.50 37.90 -18.19
N THR A 22 -2.61 38.52 -18.57
CA THR A 22 -3.95 38.10 -18.15
C THR A 22 -4.32 36.73 -18.70
N LEU A 23 -3.98 36.45 -19.97
CA LEU A 23 -4.22 35.15 -20.61
C LEU A 23 -3.37 34.05 -19.97
N ILE A 24 -2.09 34.34 -19.71
CA ILE A 24 -1.16 33.43 -19.02
C ILE A 24 -1.70 33.08 -17.63
N ARG A 25 -2.21 34.06 -16.88
CA ARG A 25 -2.85 33.83 -15.58
C ARG A 25 -4.10 32.96 -15.69
N ILE A 26 -4.94 33.16 -16.70
CA ILE A 26 -6.12 32.33 -16.92
C ILE A 26 -5.72 30.89 -17.24
N ILE A 27 -4.73 30.68 -18.12
CA ILE A 27 -4.22 29.34 -18.46
C ILE A 27 -3.62 28.66 -17.23
N LEU A 28 -2.84 29.38 -16.42
CA LEU A 28 -2.31 28.86 -15.15
C LEU A 28 -3.42 28.51 -14.15
N LEU A 29 -4.46 29.33 -14.05
CA LEU A 29 -5.64 29.03 -13.21
C LEU A 29 -6.38 27.80 -13.71
N VAL A 30 -6.59 27.67 -15.01
CA VAL A 30 -7.25 26.49 -15.61
C VAL A 30 -6.40 25.23 -15.41
N LEU A 31 -5.07 25.32 -15.54
CA LEU A 31 -4.15 24.23 -15.21
C LEU A 31 -4.22 23.87 -13.73
N LEU A 32 -4.17 24.84 -12.82
CA LEU A 32 -4.30 24.61 -11.38
C LEU A 32 -5.64 23.97 -11.01
N LEU A 33 -6.74 24.42 -11.63
CA LEU A 33 -8.05 23.81 -11.47
C LEU A 33 -8.07 22.39 -12.04
N TYR A 34 -7.48 22.16 -13.21
CA TYR A 34 -7.34 20.82 -13.78
C TYR A 34 -6.51 19.89 -12.87
N PHE A 35 -5.39 20.36 -12.32
CA PHE A 35 -4.58 19.60 -11.36
C PHE A 35 -5.33 19.35 -10.04
N LYS A 36 -6.13 20.31 -9.56
CA LYS A 36 -6.89 20.18 -8.31
C LYS A 36 -8.18 19.35 -8.45
N PHE A 37 -8.80 19.34 -9.63
CA PHE A 37 -10.10 18.71 -9.87
C PHE A 37 -10.02 17.49 -10.82
N SER A 38 -8.83 17.06 -11.22
CA SER A 38 -8.67 15.83 -12.00
C SER A 38 -8.50 14.62 -11.07
N PRO A 39 -9.54 13.77 -10.90
CA PRO A 39 -9.46 12.54 -10.10
C PRO A 39 -8.45 11.52 -10.68
N LYS A 40 -7.95 11.73 -11.89
CA LYS A 40 -6.92 10.88 -12.52
C LYS A 40 -5.51 11.10 -11.95
N LEU A 41 -5.25 12.23 -11.29
CA LEU A 41 -3.95 12.48 -10.65
C LEU A 41 -3.86 11.86 -9.25
N GLU A 42 -4.98 11.81 -8.51
CA GLU A 42 -5.06 11.08 -7.24
C GLU A 42 -4.82 9.57 -7.42
N THR A 43 -5.22 9.01 -8.56
CA THR A 43 -4.98 7.59 -8.91
C THR A 43 -3.60 7.33 -9.50
N MET A 44 -2.93 8.32 -10.11
CA MET A 44 -1.55 8.18 -10.62
C MET A 44 -0.47 8.45 -9.57
N MET A 45 -0.78 9.18 -8.49
CA MET A 45 0.05 9.21 -7.29
C MET A 45 -0.39 8.09 -6.34
N LYS A 46 -0.21 6.81 -6.73
CA LYS A 46 -0.08 5.77 -5.71
C LYS A 46 1.09 6.20 -4.83
N SER A 47 0.79 6.68 -3.63
CA SER A 47 1.81 7.06 -2.65
C SER A 47 2.79 5.90 -2.54
N LYS A 48 4.09 6.19 -2.70
CA LYS A 48 5.18 5.21 -2.55
C LYS A 48 5.12 4.44 -1.22
N ASP A 49 4.33 4.94 -0.27
CA ASP A 49 4.21 4.40 1.09
C ASP A 49 2.97 3.52 1.29
N ILE A 50 2.08 3.34 0.30
CA ILE A 50 0.94 2.42 0.40
C ILE A 50 1.42 1.01 0.04
N PRO A 51 1.31 0.02 0.96
CA PRO A 51 1.69 -1.34 0.65
C PRO A 51 0.79 -1.90 -0.45
N VAL A 52 1.37 -2.70 -1.35
CA VAL A 52 0.62 -3.46 -2.36
C VAL A 52 0.36 -4.89 -1.93
N ALA A 53 1.11 -5.38 -0.94
CA ALA A 53 0.84 -6.65 -0.28
C ALA A 53 1.10 -6.60 1.24
N VAL A 54 0.30 -7.38 1.97
CA VAL A 54 0.46 -7.63 3.41
C VAL A 54 0.53 -9.14 3.64
N THR A 55 1.64 -9.63 4.19
CA THR A 55 1.85 -11.04 4.52
C THR A 55 1.96 -11.22 6.02
N VAL A 56 1.07 -11.99 6.62
CA VAL A 56 1.01 -12.30 8.04
C VAL A 56 1.36 -13.77 8.24
N GLU A 57 2.44 -14.05 8.96
CA GLU A 57 2.92 -15.40 9.25
C GLU A 57 3.07 -15.61 10.75
N LEU A 58 2.82 -16.85 11.20
CA LEU A 58 2.76 -17.20 12.61
C LEU A 58 3.40 -18.55 12.88
N SER A 59 4.03 -18.66 14.04
CA SER A 59 4.64 -19.89 14.52
C SER A 59 4.44 -20.04 16.02
N GLY A 60 4.33 -21.29 16.48
CA GLY A 60 4.33 -21.63 17.91
C GLY A 60 5.72 -21.56 18.55
N SER A 61 6.78 -21.41 17.75
CA SER A 61 8.16 -21.29 18.22
C SER A 61 8.98 -20.38 17.31
N GLU A 62 10.05 -19.78 17.85
CA GLU A 62 10.89 -18.82 17.13
C GLU A 62 11.46 -19.40 15.83
N ASN A 63 11.95 -20.63 15.92
CA ASN A 63 12.55 -21.39 14.82
C ASN A 63 11.56 -22.41 14.21
N GLY A 64 10.27 -22.21 14.43
CA GLY A 64 9.23 -23.13 13.99
C GLY A 64 8.80 -22.93 12.54
N GLU A 65 7.86 -23.76 12.11
CA GLU A 65 7.22 -23.61 10.82
C GLU A 65 6.26 -22.43 10.87
N TYR A 66 6.53 -21.40 10.07
CA TYR A 66 5.66 -20.25 9.94
C TYR A 66 4.55 -20.54 8.94
N LYS A 67 3.31 -20.26 9.33
CA LYS A 67 2.13 -20.37 8.45
C LYS A 67 1.32 -19.10 8.51
N GLY A 68 0.68 -18.76 7.41
CA GLY A 68 -0.27 -17.66 7.43
C GLY A 68 -0.79 -17.30 6.06
N TYR A 69 -0.99 -16.00 5.84
CA TYR A 69 -1.77 -15.48 4.73
C TYR A 69 -1.12 -14.23 4.15
N SER A 70 -1.09 -14.15 2.82
CA SER A 70 -0.67 -12.97 2.07
C SER A 70 -1.87 -12.38 1.35
N PHE A 71 -2.04 -11.07 1.40
CA PHE A 71 -3.11 -10.33 0.73
C PHE A 71 -2.47 -9.39 -0.28
N TYR A 72 -2.81 -9.53 -1.56
CA TYR A 72 -2.18 -8.80 -2.65
C TYR A 72 -3.12 -8.70 -3.86
N LEU A 73 -2.73 -7.90 -4.86
CA LEU A 73 -3.41 -7.82 -6.16
C LEU A 73 -2.62 -8.59 -7.21
N GLU A 74 -3.30 -9.40 -8.02
CA GLU A 74 -2.76 -10.08 -9.20
C GLU A 74 -3.62 -9.69 -10.40
N ASP A 75 -3.06 -8.97 -11.37
CA ASP A 75 -3.81 -8.43 -12.52
C ASP A 75 -5.11 -7.69 -12.11
N GLU A 76 -5.00 -6.83 -11.10
CA GLU A 76 -6.10 -6.07 -10.48
C GLU A 76 -7.14 -6.91 -9.70
N GLN A 77 -7.02 -8.24 -9.71
CA GLN A 77 -7.85 -9.13 -8.89
C GLN A 77 -7.27 -9.24 -7.47
N PRO A 78 -8.07 -8.99 -6.41
CA PRO A 78 -7.65 -9.27 -5.06
C PRO A 78 -7.51 -10.75 -4.76
N MET A 79 -6.36 -11.11 -4.18
CA MET A 79 -5.95 -12.48 -3.89
C MET A 79 -5.57 -12.64 -2.42
N MET A 80 -5.92 -13.80 -1.88
CA MET A 80 -5.41 -14.33 -0.62
C MET A 80 -4.50 -15.54 -0.91
N GLY A 81 -3.21 -15.38 -0.67
CA GLY A 81 -2.21 -16.45 -0.70
C GLY A 81 -2.12 -17.17 0.64
N LEU A 82 -2.17 -18.50 0.64
CA LEU A 82 -1.80 -19.32 1.79
C LEU A 82 -0.28 -19.47 1.83
N VAL A 83 0.32 -19.08 2.94
CA VAL A 83 1.77 -19.00 3.12
C VAL A 83 2.25 -20.08 4.07
N LYS A 84 3.37 -20.72 3.72
CA LYS A 84 4.12 -21.65 4.56
C LYS A 84 5.62 -21.37 4.39
N ASN A 85 6.30 -21.04 5.47
CA ASN A 85 7.72 -20.69 5.51
C ASN A 85 8.11 -19.65 4.45
N GLY A 86 7.39 -18.53 4.42
CA GLY A 86 7.60 -17.43 3.46
C GLY A 86 7.16 -17.72 2.03
N ASN A 87 6.67 -18.92 1.71
CA ASN A 87 6.27 -19.29 0.35
C ASN A 87 4.75 -19.41 0.24
N THR A 88 4.17 -18.72 -0.75
CA THR A 88 2.76 -18.88 -1.11
C THR A 88 2.57 -20.18 -1.88
N TYR A 89 1.81 -21.12 -1.33
CA TYR A 89 1.59 -22.45 -1.95
C TYR A 89 0.21 -22.61 -2.60
N ARG A 90 -0.72 -21.69 -2.30
CA ARG A 90 -2.05 -21.66 -2.89
C ARG A 90 -2.57 -20.23 -2.87
N THR A 91 -3.29 -19.83 -3.91
CA THR A 91 -3.90 -18.51 -4.02
C THR A 91 -5.41 -18.67 -4.19
N ILE A 92 -6.18 -17.75 -3.64
CA ILE A 92 -7.64 -17.78 -3.64
C ILE A 92 -8.12 -16.35 -3.95
N PRO A 93 -8.95 -16.15 -4.99
CA PRO A 93 -9.53 -14.84 -5.23
C PRO A 93 -10.49 -14.46 -4.11
N ILE A 94 -10.45 -13.21 -3.69
CA ILE A 94 -11.30 -12.65 -2.64
C ILE A 94 -11.98 -11.37 -3.12
N GLU A 95 -12.98 -10.92 -2.37
CA GLU A 95 -13.68 -9.66 -2.63
C GLU A 95 -12.78 -8.44 -2.33
N GLN A 96 -12.99 -7.34 -3.05
CA GLN A 96 -12.24 -6.09 -2.86
C GLN A 96 -12.38 -5.54 -1.43
N GLU A 97 -13.58 -5.60 -0.85
CA GLU A 97 -13.84 -5.12 0.51
C GLU A 97 -13.02 -5.90 1.57
N ASP A 98 -12.89 -7.21 1.38
CA ASP A 98 -12.08 -8.06 2.26
C ASP A 98 -10.59 -7.73 2.11
N TYR A 99 -10.12 -7.51 0.88
CA TYR A 99 -8.76 -7.08 0.60
C TYR A 99 -8.46 -5.73 1.26
N ASP A 100 -9.28 -4.70 1.02
CA ASP A 100 -9.09 -3.36 1.59
C ASP A 100 -9.09 -3.42 3.13
N SER A 101 -9.96 -4.25 3.70
CA SER A 101 -10.05 -4.49 5.14
C SER A 101 -8.77 -5.11 5.72
N MET A 102 -8.12 -6.03 4.99
CA MET A 102 -6.86 -6.67 5.38
C MET A 102 -5.66 -5.75 5.16
N MET A 103 -5.61 -5.05 4.04
CA MET A 103 -4.57 -4.05 3.75
C MET A 103 -4.55 -2.95 4.81
N ASN A 104 -5.72 -2.43 5.18
CA ASN A 104 -5.84 -1.43 6.24
C ASN A 104 -5.47 -1.98 7.61
N ALA A 105 -5.99 -3.16 7.99
CA ALA A 105 -5.69 -3.77 9.30
C ALA A 105 -4.22 -4.11 9.47
N GLY A 106 -3.56 -4.51 8.38
CA GLY A 106 -2.12 -4.63 8.34
C GLY A 106 -1.48 -3.26 8.52
N TYR A 107 -1.60 -2.40 7.51
CA TYR A 107 -0.87 -1.14 7.43
C TYR A 107 -1.04 -0.23 8.67
N SER A 108 -2.27 -0.05 9.18
CA SER A 108 -2.55 0.82 10.33
C SER A 108 -1.92 0.33 11.63
N LYS A 109 -1.62 -0.98 11.76
CA LYS A 109 -0.92 -1.53 12.93
C LYS A 109 0.60 -1.51 12.77
N TYR A 110 1.12 -1.32 11.55
CA TYR A 110 2.57 -1.35 11.23
C TYR A 110 3.23 0.02 11.10
N SER A 111 2.48 1.12 10.92
CA SER A 111 3.09 2.44 10.74
C SER A 111 3.79 2.96 12.00
N ASP A 112 3.38 2.52 13.20
CA ASP A 112 3.65 3.31 14.41
C ASP A 112 4.56 2.71 15.50
N HIS A 113 4.91 1.41 15.57
CA HIS A 113 5.74 0.95 16.71
C HIS A 113 6.64 -0.26 16.46
N ASP A 114 7.82 -0.25 17.09
CA ASP A 114 8.57 -1.45 17.45
C ASP A 114 7.74 -2.25 18.46
N MET A 115 7.21 -3.39 18.01
CA MET A 115 6.15 -4.10 18.72
C MET A 115 6.73 -5.16 19.66
N THR A 116 7.22 -4.75 20.83
CA THR A 116 7.60 -5.66 21.91
C THR A 116 6.41 -5.87 22.85
N VAL A 117 5.89 -7.09 22.93
CA VAL A 117 4.84 -7.45 23.90
C VAL A 117 5.39 -8.54 24.82
N ASP A 118 5.37 -8.25 26.12
CA ASP A 118 5.77 -9.18 27.17
C ASP A 118 4.53 -9.97 27.63
N GLY A 119 4.61 -11.30 27.62
CA GLY A 119 3.47 -12.17 27.93
C GLY A 119 3.84 -13.65 27.93
N ALA A 120 3.18 -14.42 28.80
CA ALA A 120 3.50 -15.82 29.11
C ALA A 120 3.07 -16.84 28.05
N ASP A 121 2.20 -16.46 27.10
CA ASP A 121 1.82 -17.28 25.94
C ASP A 121 2.42 -16.69 24.66
N THR A 122 3.50 -17.31 24.20
CA THR A 122 4.34 -16.77 23.13
C THR A 122 3.90 -17.31 21.78
N THR A 123 3.09 -16.55 21.02
CA THR A 123 2.98 -16.77 19.57
C THR A 123 4.02 -15.90 18.88
N TYR A 124 4.83 -16.52 18.03
CA TYR A 124 5.78 -15.82 17.19
C TYR A 124 5.08 -15.37 15.92
N TYR A 125 5.30 -14.13 15.53
CA TYR A 125 4.72 -13.58 14.32
C TYR A 125 5.79 -12.93 13.47
N LYS A 126 5.53 -12.93 12.17
CA LYS A 126 6.26 -12.19 11.16
C LYS A 126 5.23 -11.53 10.26
N ILE A 127 5.25 -10.21 10.19
CA ILE A 127 4.44 -9.49 9.22
C ILE A 127 5.32 -8.72 8.26
N THR A 128 5.10 -8.95 6.98
CA THR A 128 5.82 -8.34 5.86
C THR A 128 4.88 -7.44 5.07
N LEU A 129 5.28 -6.19 4.91
CA LEU A 129 4.68 -5.23 3.97
C LEU A 129 5.53 -5.20 2.71
N THR A 130 4.90 -5.29 1.55
CA THR A 130 5.57 -5.13 0.26
C THR A 130 5.05 -3.86 -0.41
N ASP A 131 5.95 -2.98 -0.83
CA ASP A 131 5.60 -1.78 -1.58
C ASP A 131 5.49 -2.04 -3.09
N ALA A 132 5.03 -1.03 -3.84
CA ALA A 132 4.86 -1.13 -5.29
C ALA A 132 6.17 -1.38 -6.07
N SER A 133 7.34 -1.18 -5.44
CA SER A 133 8.64 -1.50 -6.04
C SER A 133 9.10 -2.93 -5.75
N GLY A 134 8.30 -3.72 -5.02
CA GLY A 134 8.65 -5.05 -4.56
C GLY A 134 9.58 -5.05 -3.35
N LYS A 135 9.80 -3.89 -2.71
CA LYS A 135 10.63 -3.82 -1.51
C LYS A 135 9.81 -4.24 -0.31
N GLU A 136 10.39 -5.14 0.47
CA GLU A 136 9.79 -5.68 1.68
C GLU A 136 10.27 -4.96 2.94
N LYS A 137 9.35 -4.69 3.86
CA LYS A 137 9.62 -4.31 5.25
C LYS A 137 8.94 -5.33 6.15
N SER A 138 9.74 -6.04 6.95
CA SER A 138 9.23 -7.07 7.86
C SER A 138 9.42 -6.68 9.32
N VAL A 139 8.44 -7.00 10.15
CA VAL A 139 8.52 -6.93 11.61
C VAL A 139 8.26 -8.32 12.16
N ASN A 140 9.17 -8.78 13.01
CA ASN A 140 9.07 -10.07 13.68
C ASN A 140 9.00 -9.82 15.18
N GLY A 141 8.24 -10.64 15.89
CA GLY A 141 8.16 -10.51 17.33
C GLY A 141 7.41 -11.63 17.99
N LYS A 142 7.21 -11.45 19.29
CA LYS A 142 6.35 -12.28 20.13
C LYS A 142 5.20 -11.43 20.63
N ALA A 143 3.99 -11.98 20.58
CA ALA A 143 2.80 -11.30 21.08
C ALA A 143 1.85 -12.27 21.77
N ALA A 144 1.19 -11.76 22.81
CA ALA A 144 0.03 -12.42 23.38
C ALA A 144 -1.11 -12.43 22.33
N PRO A 145 -1.90 -13.51 22.24
CA PRO A 145 -2.97 -13.65 21.25
C PRO A 145 -3.97 -12.48 21.19
N ALA A 146 -4.22 -11.83 22.34
CA ALA A 146 -5.14 -10.70 22.46
C ALA A 146 -4.70 -9.46 21.64
N PHE A 147 -3.42 -9.28 21.38
CA PHE A 147 -2.88 -8.09 20.72
C PHE A 147 -3.12 -8.09 19.19
N LEU A 148 -3.06 -9.27 18.59
CA LEU A 148 -3.34 -9.49 17.17
C LEU A 148 -4.81 -9.87 16.92
N SER A 149 -5.65 -9.88 17.97
CA SER A 149 -7.03 -10.40 17.96
C SER A 149 -7.91 -9.86 16.82
N SER A 150 -7.83 -8.58 16.48
CA SER A 150 -8.64 -8.02 15.39
C SER A 150 -8.21 -8.51 14.00
N LEU A 151 -6.90 -8.65 13.78
CA LEU A 151 -6.35 -9.20 12.53
C LEU A 151 -6.68 -10.69 12.43
N TYR A 152 -6.53 -11.41 13.54
CA TYR A 152 -6.92 -12.82 13.67
C TYR A 152 -8.38 -13.07 13.38
N TYR A 153 -9.24 -12.24 13.96
CA TYR A 153 -10.67 -12.37 13.78
C TYR A 153 -11.03 -12.22 12.30
N LYS A 154 -10.49 -11.19 11.62
CA LYS A 154 -10.70 -11.00 10.19
C LYS A 154 -10.19 -12.18 9.36
N ILE A 155 -8.96 -12.63 9.61
CA ILE A 155 -8.40 -13.81 8.93
C ILE A 155 -9.31 -15.01 9.14
N GLY A 156 -9.75 -15.28 10.37
CA GLY A 156 -10.66 -16.38 10.70
C GLY A 156 -11.95 -16.33 9.89
N VAL A 157 -12.60 -15.17 9.83
CA VAL A 157 -13.81 -14.95 9.01
C VAL A 157 -13.55 -15.25 7.53
N LEU A 158 -12.44 -14.79 6.97
CA LEU A 158 -12.07 -15.08 5.58
C LEU A 158 -11.81 -16.58 5.35
N THR A 159 -11.14 -17.25 6.30
CA THR A 159 -10.91 -18.70 6.17
C THR A 159 -12.21 -19.47 6.14
N ASP A 160 -13.17 -19.11 6.99
CA ASP A 160 -14.46 -19.78 7.03
C ASP A 160 -15.26 -19.52 5.74
N ARG A 161 -15.21 -18.29 5.22
CA ARG A 161 -15.89 -17.91 3.99
C ARG A 161 -15.31 -18.56 2.74
N TYR A 162 -13.98 -18.60 2.59
CA TYR A 162 -13.35 -18.97 1.31
C TYR A 162 -12.68 -20.34 1.30
N ILE A 163 -12.31 -20.88 2.45
CA ILE A 163 -11.52 -22.12 2.54
C ILE A 163 -12.36 -23.28 3.07
N LYS A 164 -13.18 -23.05 4.10
CA LYS A 164 -13.90 -24.11 4.81
C LYS A 164 -15.31 -24.38 4.30
N GLN A 165 -15.80 -23.68 3.27
CA GLN A 165 -17.12 -24.01 2.74
C GLN A 165 -17.15 -25.46 2.21
N PRO A 166 -18.18 -26.25 2.55
CA PRO A 166 -18.33 -27.58 2.00
C PRO A 166 -18.50 -27.48 0.48
N LYS A 167 -17.82 -28.36 -0.26
CA LYS A 167 -18.11 -28.54 -1.68
C LYS A 167 -19.57 -28.98 -1.81
N VAL A 168 -20.40 -28.15 -2.43
CA VAL A 168 -21.76 -28.50 -2.85
C VAL A 168 -21.69 -29.55 -3.96
#